data_AF-W0HZH1-F1
#
_entry.id   AF-W0HZH1-F1
#
_cell.length_a   1.000
_cell.length_b   1.000
_cell.length_c   1.000
_cell.angle_alpha   90.00
_cell.angle_beta   90.00
_cell.angle_gamma   90.00
#
_symmetry.space_group_name_H-M   'P 1'
#
loop_
_entity.id
_entity.type
_entity.pdbx_description
1 polymer ?
#
loop_
_entity_poly.entity_id
_entity_poly.type
_entity_poly.pdbx_seq_one_letter_code
_entity_poly.pdbx_strand_id
1 'polypeptide(L)'
;MKTLGLILETILEEICTGKKVFTPEAGTQEAMEKFQQIAKAISFADSEELVEQCQFGIEDFSERLTFSKVMVTGGVTEKGQEFLRKRFASRQQKVG
;
A
#
# COMPACT_ATOMS: atom_id res chain seq x y z
N MET A 1 2.97 16.67 -5.35
CA MET A 1 2.73 15.21 -5.30
C MET A 1 3.26 14.63 -3.99
N LYS A 2 2.56 14.81 -2.85
CA LYS A 2 3.01 14.32 -1.52
C LYS A 2 2.18 13.13 -0.98
N THR A 3 1.09 12.77 -1.65
CA THR A 3 0.06 11.87 -1.13
C THR A 3 0.43 10.39 -1.20
N LEU A 4 1.06 9.95 -2.30
CA LEU A 4 1.44 8.55 -2.51
C LEU A 4 2.42 8.03 -1.46
N GLY A 5 3.39 8.86 -1.05
CA GLY A 5 4.36 8.45 -0.05
C GLY A 5 3.74 8.25 1.35
N LEU A 6 2.75 9.07 1.73
CA LEU A 6 2.02 8.91 2.99
C LEU A 6 1.13 7.67 2.99
N ILE A 7 0.49 7.38 1.85
CA ILE A 7 -0.30 6.16 1.66
C ILE A 7 0.61 4.94 1.78
N LEU A 8 1.75 4.93 1.08
CA LEU A 8 2.72 3.84 1.13
C LEU A 8 3.22 3.55 2.55
N GLU A 9 3.58 4.59 3.31
CA GLU A 9 4.01 4.43 4.70
C GLU A 9 2.92 3.81 5.56
N THR A 10 1.71 4.36 5.49
CA THR A 10 0.55 3.86 6.26
C THR A 10 0.32 2.38 5.96
N ILE A 11 0.39 2.00 4.68
CA ILE A 11 0.18 0.62 4.26
C ILE A 11 1.30 -0.31 4.73
N LEU A 12 2.56 0.09 4.63
CA LEU A 12 3.68 -0.69 5.15
C LEU A 12 3.58 -0.85 6.68
N GLU A 13 3.15 0.19 7.40
CA GLU A 13 2.88 0.10 8.84
C GLU A 13 1.74 -0.89 9.14
N GLU A 14 0.63 -0.85 8.38
CA GLU A 14 -0.45 -1.83 8.54
C GLU A 14 0.01 -3.27 8.24
N ILE A 15 0.87 -3.48 7.24
CA ILE A 15 1.44 -4.81 6.97
C ILE A 15 2.32 -5.27 8.14
N CYS A 16 3.13 -4.36 8.70
CA CYS A 16 3.94 -4.64 9.90
C CYS A 16 3.08 -5.01 11.12
N THR A 17 1.89 -4.43 11.28
CA THR A 17 0.95 -4.81 12.36
C THR A 17 0.19 -6.10 12.09
N GLY A 18 0.40 -6.72 10.92
CA GLY A 18 -0.17 -8.01 10.55
C GLY A 18 -1.33 -7.95 9.58
N LYS A 19 -1.69 -6.76 9.06
CA LYS A 19 -2.72 -6.63 8.01
C LYS A 19 -2.18 -7.13 6.68
N LYS A 20 -2.75 -8.23 6.20
CA LYS A 20 -2.33 -8.90 4.95
C LYS A 20 -3.33 -8.78 3.82
N VAL A 21 -4.54 -8.28 4.09
CA VAL A 21 -5.62 -8.22 3.10
C VAL A 21 -6.16 -6.81 3.04
N PHE A 22 -6.23 -6.28 1.83
CA PHE A 22 -6.75 -4.96 1.51
C PHE A 22 -7.88 -5.13 0.50
N THR A 23 -9.02 -4.54 0.80
CA THR A 23 -10.21 -4.51 -0.05
C THR A 23 -10.82 -3.12 0.02
N PRO A 24 -11.61 -2.70 -0.98
CA PRO A 24 -12.37 -1.46 -0.87
C PRO A 24 -13.31 -1.50 0.34
N GLU A 25 -13.45 -0.37 1.01
CA GLU A 25 -14.29 -0.26 2.22
C GLU A 25 -15.78 -0.47 1.93
N ALA A 26 -16.21 -0.20 0.70
CA ALA A 26 -17.56 -0.38 0.21
C ALA A 26 -17.57 -0.66 -1.30
N GLY A 27 -18.68 -1.21 -1.81
CA GLY A 27 -18.90 -1.41 -3.26
C GLY A 27 -19.26 -0.13 -4.05
N THR A 28 -19.01 1.05 -3.48
CA THR A 28 -19.27 2.34 -4.14
C THR A 28 -18.10 2.75 -5.03
N GLN A 29 -18.36 3.52 -6.08
CA GLN A 29 -17.32 4.05 -6.97
C GLN A 29 -16.24 4.83 -6.19
N GLU A 30 -16.61 5.69 -5.24
CA GLU A 30 -15.65 6.47 -4.45
C GLU A 30 -14.69 5.56 -3.65
N ALA A 31 -15.23 4.54 -2.97
CA ALA A 31 -14.41 3.57 -2.23
C ALA A 31 -13.48 2.78 -3.16
N MET A 32 -13.95 2.43 -4.37
CA MET A 32 -13.14 1.77 -5.38
C MET A 32 -11.98 2.67 -5.86
N GLU A 33 -12.25 3.95 -6.12
CA GLU A 33 -11.23 4.93 -6.54
C GLU A 33 -10.17 5.16 -5.45
N LYS A 34 -10.58 5.27 -4.19
CA LYS A 34 -9.65 5.31 -3.05
C LYS A 34 -8.81 4.03 -2.97
N PHE A 35 -9.44 2.88 -3.15
CA PHE A 35 -8.76 1.59 -3.15
C PHE A 35 -7.75 1.45 -4.30
N GLN A 36 -8.03 2.01 -5.49
CA GLN A 36 -7.04 2.01 -6.58
C GLN A 36 -5.74 2.73 -6.18
N GLN A 37 -5.80 3.77 -5.33
CA GLN A 37 -4.59 4.44 -4.85
C GLN A 37 -3.80 3.55 -3.87
N ILE A 38 -4.50 2.83 -3.01
CA ILE A 38 -3.90 1.86 -2.07
C ILE A 38 -3.24 0.72 -2.84
N ALA A 39 -3.96 0.11 -3.79
CA ALA A 39 -3.46 -0.98 -4.60
C ALA A 39 -2.22 -0.58 -5.42
N LYS A 40 -2.22 0.64 -5.99
CA LYS A 40 -1.04 1.21 -6.65
C LYS A 40 0.14 1.40 -5.70
N ALA A 41 -0.10 1.84 -4.46
CA ALA A 41 0.95 1.96 -3.47
C ALA A 41 1.54 0.60 -3.09
N ILE A 42 0.71 -0.44 -2.92
CA ILE A 42 1.18 -1.81 -2.66
C ILE A 42 1.95 -2.37 -3.87
N SER A 43 1.46 -2.15 -5.08
CA SER A 43 2.16 -2.57 -6.32
C SER A 43 3.51 -1.88 -6.46
N PHE A 44 3.61 -0.60 -6.08
CA PHE A 44 4.90 0.08 -6.01
C PHE A 44 5.81 -0.52 -4.94
N ALA A 45 5.27 -0.84 -3.75
CA ALA A 45 6.02 -1.50 -2.69
C ALA A 45 6.59 -2.86 -3.12
N ASP A 46 5.79 -3.64 -3.85
CA ASP A 46 6.15 -4.94 -4.41
C ASP A 46 7.26 -4.79 -5.47
N SER A 47 7.10 -3.84 -6.40
CA SER A 47 8.11 -3.52 -7.42
C SER A 47 9.44 -3.03 -6.83
N GLU A 48 9.39 -2.36 -5.67
CA GLU A 48 10.56 -1.88 -4.96
C GLU A 48 11.09 -2.90 -3.93
N GLU A 49 10.54 -4.12 -3.89
CA GLU A 49 10.92 -5.19 -2.95
C GLU A 49 10.83 -4.76 -1.47
N LEU A 50 9.90 -3.85 -1.16
CA LEU A 50 9.62 -3.39 0.21
C LEU A 50 8.71 -4.37 0.96
N VAL A 51 8.03 -5.25 0.23
CA VAL A 51 7.17 -6.33 0.72
C VAL A 51 7.59 -7.63 0.05
N GLU A 52 7.45 -8.75 0.74
CA GLU A 52 7.98 -10.03 0.23
C GLU A 52 7.26 -10.51 -1.03
N GLN A 53 5.93 -10.48 -1.00
CA GLN A 53 5.11 -10.93 -2.11
C GLN A 53 3.70 -10.38 -1.99
N CYS A 54 3.13 -9.97 -3.12
CA CYS A 54 1.75 -9.56 -3.24
C CYS A 54 0.98 -10.36 -4.29
N GLN A 55 -0.32 -10.50 -4.07
CA GLN A 55 -1.29 -11.01 -5.03
C GLN A 55 -2.37 -9.97 -5.25
N PHE A 56 -2.63 -9.64 -6.51
CA PHE A 56 -3.59 -8.64 -6.90
C PHE A 56 -4.80 -9.33 -7.53
N GLY A 57 -5.97 -9.16 -6.92
CA GLY A 57 -7.26 -9.47 -7.51
C GLY A 57 -7.66 -8.30 -8.41
N ILE A 58 -7.91 -8.60 -9.68
CA ILE A 58 -8.41 -7.65 -10.67
C ILE A 58 -9.79 -8.13 -11.07
N GLU A 59 -10.77 -7.24 -11.02
CA GLU A 59 -12.14 -7.50 -11.48
C GLU A 59 -12.57 -6.43 -12.48
N ASP A 60 -13.47 -6.82 -13.38
CA ASP A 60 -14.11 -5.89 -14.30
C ASP A 60 -15.17 -5.11 -13.54
N PHE A 61 -14.92 -3.82 -13.35
CA PHE A 61 -15.87 -2.91 -12.71
C PHE A 61 -16.18 -1.80 -13.71
N SER A 62 -17.42 -1.78 -14.22
CA SER A 62 -17.86 -0.80 -15.23
C SER A 62 -16.95 -0.76 -16.47
N GLU A 63 -16.65 -1.93 -17.06
CA GLU A 63 -15.86 -2.06 -18.30
C GLU A 63 -14.40 -1.57 -18.17
N ARG A 64 -13.90 -1.49 -16.94
CA ARG A 64 -12.50 -1.17 -16.62
C ARG A 64 -11.95 -2.22 -15.68
N LEU A 65 -10.75 -2.70 -16.00
CA LEU A 65 -9.97 -3.55 -15.09
C LEU A 65 -9.55 -2.72 -13.88
N THR A 66 -10.09 -3.07 -12.72
CA THR A 66 -9.78 -2.39 -11.46
C THR A 66 -9.29 -3.39 -10.43
N PHE A 67 -8.41 -2.94 -9.53
CA PHE A 67 -8.05 -3.76 -8.39
C PHE A 67 -9.28 -3.93 -7.49
N SER A 68 -9.63 -5.16 -7.15
CA SER A 68 -10.72 -5.45 -6.23
C SER A 68 -10.23 -5.97 -4.88
N LYS A 69 -9.02 -6.54 -4.86
CA LYS A 69 -8.38 -7.05 -3.65
C LYS A 69 -6.86 -7.03 -3.81
N VAL A 70 -6.15 -6.77 -2.73
CA VAL A 70 -4.71 -6.99 -2.66
C VAL A 70 -4.40 -7.82 -1.43
N MET A 71 -3.64 -8.88 -1.61
CA MET A 71 -3.20 -9.76 -0.54
C MET A 71 -1.68 -9.76 -0.48
N VAL A 72 -1.12 -9.49 0.70
CA VAL A 72 0.32 -9.54 0.95
C VAL A 72 0.64 -10.90 1.56
N THR A 73 1.31 -11.75 0.79
CA THR A 73 1.71 -13.09 1.19
C THR A 73 3.12 -13.06 1.75
N GLY A 74 3.23 -12.61 3.00
CA GLY A 74 4.50 -12.44 3.70
C GLY A 74 4.40 -11.31 4.71
N GLY A 75 5.45 -10.50 4.79
CA GLY A 75 5.49 -9.24 5.51
C GLY A 75 6.28 -8.15 4.78
N VAL A 76 6.59 -7.09 5.53
CA VAL A 76 7.51 -6.03 5.09
C VAL A 76 8.94 -6.58 5.12
N THR A 77 9.68 -6.42 4.02
CA THR A 77 11.08 -6.85 3.93
C THR A 77 11.99 -5.97 4.78
N GLU A 78 13.25 -6.36 4.96
CA GLU A 78 14.26 -5.51 5.61
C GLU A 78 14.37 -4.14 4.92
N LYS A 79 14.34 -4.11 3.59
CA LYS A 79 14.34 -2.89 2.77
C LYS A 79 13.11 -2.02 3.03
N GLY A 80 11.93 -2.62 3.17
CA GLY A 80 10.72 -1.93 3.57
C GLY A 80 10.79 -1.33 4.97
N GLN A 81 11.39 -2.04 5.92
CA GLN A 81 11.62 -1.51 7.28
C GLN A 81 12.63 -0.36 7.28
N GLU A 82 13.71 -0.45 6.51
CA GLU A 82 14.64 0.66 6.33
C GLU A 82 13.98 1.89 5.70
N PHE A 83 13.10 1.68 4.70
CA PHE A 83 12.32 2.75 4.09
C PHE A 83 11.49 3.48 5.15
N LEU A 84 10.75 2.74 5.98
CA LEU A 84 9.99 3.30 7.10
C LEU A 84 10.90 4.09 8.05
N ARG A 85 12.02 3.50 8.50
CA ARG A 85 12.97 4.16 9.41
C ARG A 85 13.53 5.48 8.84
N LYS A 86 13.95 5.50 7.57
CA LYS A 86 14.47 6.70 6.89
C LYS A 86 13.41 7.79 6.79
N ARG A 87 12.16 7.41 6.53
CA ARG A 87 11.01 8.33 6.50
C ARG A 87 10.69 8.91 7.88
N PHE A 88 10.69 8.09 8.93
CA PHE A 88 10.49 8.54 10.32
C PHE A 88 11.61 9.50 10.77
N ALA A 89 12.87 9.17 10.48
CA ALA A 89 14.01 10.04 10.77
C ALA A 89 13.92 11.38 10.03
N SER A 90 13.49 11.35 8.76
CA SER A 90 13.28 12.58 7.96
C SER A 90 12.11 13.44 8.47
N ARG A 91 11.11 12.85 9.14
CA ARG A 91 10.03 13.60 9.80
C ARG A 91 10.48 14.24 11.12
N GLN A 92 11.36 13.58 11.87
CA GLN A 92 11.91 14.14 13.12
C GLN A 92 12.90 15.30 12.88
N GLN A 93 13.58 15.36 11.74
CA GLN A 93 14.50 16.46 11.41
C GLN A 93 13.83 17.80 11.02
N LYS A 94 12.49 17.87 10.96
CA LYS A 94 11.77 19.14 10.70
C LYS A 94 11.14 19.77 11.95
N VAL A 95 11.40 19.20 13.12
CA VAL A 95 11.00 19.73 14.42
C VAL A 95 12.26 19.93 15.25
N GLY A 96 13.14 20.82 14.79
CA GLY A 96 14.38 21.21 15.43
C GLY A 96 14.80 22.59 14.98
#